data_AF-A0A1E1W0I3-F1
#
_entry.id   AF-A0A1E1W0I3-F1
#
_cell.length_a   1.000
_cell.length_b   1.000
_cell.length_c   1.000
_cell.angle_alpha   90.00
_cell.angle_beta   90.00
_cell.angle_gamma   90.00
#
_symmetry.space_group_name_H-M   'P 1'
#
loop_
_entity.id
_entity.type
_entity.pdbx_description
1 polymer ?
#
loop_
_entity_poly.entity_id
_entity_poly.type
_entity_poly.pdbx_seq_one_letter_code
_entity_poly.pdbx_strand_id
1 'polypeptide(L)'
;NTVSLDNISLNVTGRVNMTGGMHVQNLTVVLQIEKANFNLNGLIDNPEFNSLLNTILNDNFCDFIRDSSELISSLLSSIVENVINSALKPKNDLIETSLKNIALADRRLR
;
A
#
# COMPACT_ATOMS: atom_id res chain seq x y z
N ASN A 1 -23.19 -0.35 -7.52
CA ASN A 1 -21.95 -0.92 -8.06
C ASN A 1 -21.17 -1.55 -6.94
N THR A 2 -20.83 -2.82 -7.09
CA THR A 2 -20.09 -3.57 -6.07
C THR A 2 -18.95 -4.33 -6.73
N VAL A 3 -17.80 -4.36 -6.05
CA VAL A 3 -16.65 -5.18 -6.42
C VAL A 3 -16.30 -5.98 -5.18
N SER A 4 -16.24 -7.31 -5.31
CA SER A 4 -15.75 -8.19 -4.26
C SER A 4 -14.52 -8.94 -4.76
N LEU A 5 -13.54 -9.10 -3.88
CA LEU A 5 -12.32 -9.81 -4.15
C LEU A 5 -12.19 -10.87 -3.06
N ASP A 6 -12.10 -12.14 -3.46
CA ASP A 6 -12.02 -13.27 -2.55
C ASP A 6 -10.59 -13.83 -2.57
N ASN A 7 -10.17 -14.29 -1.39
CA ASN A 7 -8.86 -14.91 -1.16
C ASN A 7 -7.68 -14.03 -1.61
N ILE A 8 -7.71 -12.76 -1.20
CA ILE A 8 -6.60 -11.83 -1.42
C ILE A 8 -5.45 -12.21 -0.48
N SER A 9 -4.26 -12.45 -1.03
CA SER A 9 -3.04 -12.58 -0.25
C SER A 9 -2.00 -11.56 -0.70
N LEU A 10 -1.28 -11.01 0.29
CA LEU A 10 -0.19 -10.07 0.08
C LEU A 10 1.06 -10.63 0.74
N ASN A 11 2.02 -11.08 -0.07
CA ASN A 11 3.28 -11.61 0.41
C ASN A 11 4.34 -10.52 0.33
N VAL A 12 4.95 -10.23 1.48
CA VAL A 12 5.92 -9.14 1.61
C VAL A 12 7.25 -9.73 2.05
N THR A 13 8.30 -9.50 1.27
CA THR A 13 9.67 -9.95 1.56
C THR A 13 10.61 -8.77 1.44
N GLY A 14 11.58 -8.64 2.35
CA GLY A 14 12.48 -7.50 2.35
C GLY A 14 13.54 -7.61 3.44
N ARG A 15 14.39 -6.59 3.55
CA ARG A 15 15.42 -6.53 4.58
C ARG A 15 15.11 -5.41 5.57
N VAL A 16 15.27 -5.69 6.86
CA VAL A 16 15.24 -4.67 7.91
C VAL A 16 16.66 -4.26 8.22
N ASN A 17 16.92 -2.96 8.20
CA ASN A 17 18.15 -2.35 8.67
C ASN A 17 17.85 -1.60 9.98
N MET A 18 18.70 -1.83 10.98
CA MET A 18 18.54 -1.27 12.33
C MET A 18 19.60 -0.22 12.67
N THR A 19 20.55 0.05 11.77
CA THR A 19 21.62 1.02 12.00
C THR A 19 21.07 2.45 11.90
N GLY A 20 21.16 3.22 12.99
CA GLY A 20 20.68 4.60 13.04
C GLY A 20 19.14 4.75 13.12
N GLY A 21 18.42 3.64 13.31
CA GLY A 21 16.95 3.59 13.32
C GLY A 21 16.43 2.35 12.58
N MET A 22 15.20 1.94 12.87
CA MET A 22 14.57 0.81 12.18
C MET A 22 13.97 1.27 10.86
N HIS A 23 14.42 0.70 9.75
CA HIS A 23 13.87 0.93 8.43
C HIS A 23 13.94 -0.33 7.58
N VAL A 24 13.02 -0.46 6.63
CA VAL A 24 12.97 -1.53 5.64
C VAL A 24 13.52 -1.05 4.30
N GLN A 25 14.23 -1.93 3.59
CA GLN A 25 14.79 -1.71 2.28
C GLN A 25 14.59 -2.93 1.38
N ASN A 26 14.58 -2.70 0.07
CA ASN A 26 14.47 -3.72 -0.96
C ASN A 26 13.24 -4.62 -0.74
N LEU A 27 12.10 -3.98 -0.45
CA LEU A 27 10.84 -4.70 -0.32
C LEU A 27 10.38 -5.21 -1.68
N THR A 28 9.91 -6.46 -1.69
CA THR A 28 9.21 -7.10 -2.80
C THR A 28 7.84 -7.52 -2.30
N VAL A 29 6.81 -7.07 -3.00
CA VAL A 29 5.41 -7.29 -2.64
C VAL A 29 4.72 -8.06 -3.75
N VAL A 30 4.24 -9.26 -3.45
CA VAL A 30 3.48 -10.09 -4.40
C VAL A 30 2.02 -10.10 -3.97
N LEU A 31 1.16 -9.56 -4.83
CA LEU A 31 -0.29 -9.62 -4.68
C LEU A 31 -0.83 -10.86 -5.40
N GLN A 32 -1.66 -11.63 -4.73
CA GLN A 32 -2.42 -12.72 -5.33
C GLN A 32 -3.90 -12.51 -5.04
N ILE A 33 -4.72 -12.67 -6.06
CA ILE A 33 -6.17 -12.61 -5.99
C ILE A 33 -6.68 -13.86 -6.69
N GLU A 34 -7.43 -14.70 -5.98
CA GLU A 34 -7.94 -15.94 -6.56
C GLU A 34 -9.23 -15.70 -7.34
N LYS A 35 -10.10 -14.82 -6.83
CA LYS A 35 -11.38 -14.53 -7.47
C LYS A 35 -11.76 -13.06 -7.30
N ALA A 36 -12.31 -12.50 -8.36
CA ALA A 36 -12.91 -11.17 -8.36
C ALA A 36 -14.33 -11.26 -8.93
N ASN A 37 -15.26 -10.53 -8.33
CA ASN A 37 -16.63 -10.40 -8.81
C ASN A 37 -17.00 -8.92 -8.94
N PHE A 38 -17.29 -8.52 -10.17
CA PHE A 38 -17.69 -7.19 -10.59
C PHE A 38 -19.18 -7.21 -10.91
N ASN A 39 -19.91 -6.33 -10.22
CA ASN A 39 -21.30 -6.02 -10.49
C ASN A 39 -21.47 -4.51 -10.62
N LEU A 40 -21.23 -4.04 -11.84
CA LEU A 40 -21.29 -2.67 -12.27
C LEU A 40 -22.59 -2.46 -13.07
N ASN A 41 -23.49 -1.68 -12.52
CA ASN A 41 -24.79 -1.29 -13.10
C ASN A 41 -24.87 0.22 -13.24
N GLY A 42 -25.61 0.70 -14.24
CA GLY A 42 -25.85 2.12 -14.44
C GLY A 42 -24.58 2.94 -14.72
N LEU A 43 -23.52 2.30 -15.23
CA LEU A 43 -22.35 3.03 -15.75
C LEU A 43 -22.73 3.80 -17.01
N ILE A 44 -23.55 3.17 -17.83
CA ILE A 44 -24.25 3.74 -18.98
C ILE A 44 -25.70 3.21 -18.91
N ASP A 45 -26.67 4.00 -19.38
CA ASP A 45 -28.07 3.57 -19.60
C ASP A 45 -28.19 2.57 -20.78
N ASN A 46 -27.33 1.56 -20.74
CA ASN A 46 -27.30 0.44 -21.67
C ASN A 46 -27.06 -0.85 -20.85
N PRO A 47 -28.14 -1.62 -20.58
CA PRO A 47 -28.05 -2.87 -19.84
C PRO A 47 -27.13 -3.92 -20.48
N GLU A 48 -27.07 -3.97 -21.82
CA GLU A 48 -26.23 -4.92 -22.55
C GLU A 48 -24.75 -4.59 -22.38
N PHE A 49 -24.40 -3.30 -22.45
CA PHE A 49 -23.04 -2.84 -22.18
C PHE A 49 -22.60 -3.18 -20.76
N ASN A 50 -23.46 -2.93 -19.76
CA ASN A 50 -23.16 -3.24 -18.37
C ASN A 50 -22.95 -4.76 -18.17
N SER A 51 -23.80 -5.59 -18.79
CA SER A 51 -23.67 -7.05 -18.75
C SER A 51 -22.37 -7.53 -19.39
N LEU A 52 -22.03 -6.99 -20.57
CA LEU A 52 -20.80 -7.33 -21.28
C LEU A 52 -19.56 -6.93 -20.48
N LEU A 53 -19.54 -5.72 -19.93
CA LEU A 53 -18.42 -5.23 -19.13
C LEU A 53 -18.22 -6.09 -17.86
N ASN A 54 -19.30 -6.42 -17.15
CA ASN A 54 -19.20 -7.30 -15.98
C ASN A 54 -18.64 -8.67 -16.37
N THR A 55 -19.09 -9.24 -17.49
CA THR A 55 -18.59 -10.54 -17.99
C THR A 55 -17.08 -10.45 -18.27
N ILE A 56 -16.64 -9.46 -19.04
CA ILE A 56 -15.23 -9.27 -19.37
C ILE A 56 -14.38 -9.12 -18.11
N LEU A 57 -14.81 -8.30 -17.15
CA LEU A 57 -14.07 -8.09 -15.91
C LEU A 57 -14.02 -9.35 -15.04
N ASN A 58 -15.15 -10.03 -14.87
CA ASN A 58 -15.23 -11.26 -14.09
C ASN A 58 -14.34 -12.38 -14.65
N ASP A 59 -14.28 -12.49 -15.97
CA ASP A 59 -13.55 -13.57 -16.63
C ASP A 59 -12.05 -13.27 -16.73
N ASN A 60 -11.65 -11.99 -16.88
CA ASN A 60 -10.27 -11.64 -17.25
C ASN A 60 -9.49 -10.91 -16.16
N PHE A 61 -10.14 -10.34 -15.14
CA PHE A 61 -9.44 -9.47 -14.18
C PHE A 61 -8.34 -10.21 -13.40
N CYS A 62 -8.61 -11.43 -12.94
CA CYS A 62 -7.61 -12.18 -12.16
C CYS A 62 -6.41 -12.57 -13.04
N ASP A 63 -6.66 -12.95 -14.30
CA ASP A 63 -5.60 -13.23 -15.27
C ASP A 63 -4.78 -11.97 -15.57
N PHE A 64 -5.44 -10.81 -15.76
CA PHE A 64 -4.76 -9.53 -15.92
C PHE A 64 -3.84 -9.19 -14.74
N ILE A 65 -4.31 -9.38 -13.50
CA ILE A 65 -3.50 -9.15 -12.29
C ILE A 65 -2.29 -10.09 -12.25
N ARG A 66 -2.49 -11.36 -12.60
CA ARG A 66 -1.41 -12.36 -12.63
C ARG A 66 -0.36 -12.01 -13.69
N ASP A 67 -0.80 -11.70 -14.90
CA ASP A 67 0.08 -11.39 -16.03
C ASP A 67 0.81 -10.04 -15.83
N SER A 68 0.19 -9.12 -15.10
CA SER A 68 0.76 -7.82 -14.73
C SER A 68 1.49 -7.83 -13.38
N SER A 69 1.75 -9.01 -12.80
CA SER A 69 2.24 -9.15 -11.42
C SER A 69 3.57 -8.44 -11.16
N GLU A 70 4.49 -8.41 -12.12
CA GLU A 70 5.77 -7.68 -11.99
C GLU A 70 5.54 -6.17 -11.85
N LEU A 71 4.69 -5.60 -12.72
CA LEU A 71 4.39 -4.17 -12.70
C LEU A 71 3.63 -3.77 -11.43
N ILE A 72 2.64 -4.57 -11.05
CA ILE A 72 1.88 -4.39 -9.80
C ILE A 72 2.81 -4.50 -8.59
N SER A 73 3.69 -5.50 -8.56
CA SER A 73 4.68 -5.69 -7.51
C SER A 73 5.61 -4.48 -7.38
N SER A 74 6.13 -3.95 -8.49
CA SER A 74 7.00 -2.77 -8.47
C SER A 74 6.30 -1.54 -7.88
N LEU A 75 5.04 -1.32 -8.26
CA LEU A 75 4.24 -0.20 -7.75
C LEU A 75 3.92 -0.37 -6.25
N LEU A 76 3.43 -1.55 -5.87
CA LEU A 76 3.06 -1.85 -4.48
C LEU A 76 4.27 -1.86 -3.56
N SER A 77 5.42 -2.36 -4.00
CA SER A 77 6.64 -2.41 -3.20
C SER A 77 7.06 -1.02 -2.73
N SER A 78 7.02 -0.03 -3.62
CA SER A 78 7.35 1.36 -3.28
C SER A 78 6.36 1.96 -2.29
N ILE A 79 5.07 1.68 -2.46
CA ILE A 79 4.00 2.17 -1.57
C ILE A 79 4.13 1.53 -0.18
N VAL A 80 4.25 0.21 -0.12
CA VAL A 80 4.36 -0.56 1.12
C VAL A 80 5.64 -0.20 1.87
N GLU A 81 6.77 -0.04 1.18
CA GLU A 81 8.02 0.40 1.79
C GLU A 81 7.87 1.78 2.45
N ASN A 82 7.26 2.74 1.76
CA ASN A 82 7.00 4.06 2.31
C ASN A 82 6.06 4.03 3.53
N VAL A 83 5.01 3.21 3.47
CA VAL A 83 4.06 3.05 4.59
C VAL A 83 4.74 2.44 5.81
N ILE A 84 5.48 1.33 5.63
CA ILE A 84 6.19 0.67 6.72
C ILE A 84 7.26 1.61 7.29
N ASN A 85 8.08 2.25 6.46
CA ASN A 85 9.11 3.19 6.93
C ASN A 85 8.51 4.40 7.65
N SER A 86 7.34 4.89 7.20
CA SER A 86 6.65 5.97 7.90
C SER A 86 6.10 5.54 9.26
N ALA A 87 5.62 4.30 9.38
CA ALA A 87 5.15 3.73 10.64
C ALA A 87 6.31 3.43 11.61
N LEU A 88 7.47 3.03 11.10
CA LEU A 88 8.67 2.70 11.88
C LEU A 88 9.49 3.92 12.30
N LYS A 89 9.24 5.10 11.71
CA LYS A 89 9.90 6.33 12.13
C LYS A 89 9.63 6.58 13.62
N PRO A 90 10.67 6.67 14.46
CA PRO A 90 10.48 6.98 15.86
C PRO A 90 9.76 8.33 15.98
N LYS A 91 8.68 8.38 16.76
CA LYS A 91 8.08 9.65 17.20
C LYS A 91 9.12 10.37 18.04
N ASN A 92 9.86 11.28 17.42
CA ASN A 92 10.96 12.00 18.05
C ASN A 92 10.47 13.12 18.99
N ASP A 93 9.21 13.06 19.43
CA ASP A 93 8.52 14.11 20.19
C ASP A 93 9.22 14.42 21.51
N LEU A 94 9.87 13.42 22.14
CA LEU A 94 10.53 13.59 23.43
C LEU A 94 11.92 14.23 23.31
N ILE A 95 12.73 13.81 22.33
CA ILE A 95 14.11 14.33 22.17
C ILE A 95 14.07 15.77 21.63
N GLU A 96 13.19 16.06 20.67
CA GLU A 96 13.08 17.40 20.11
C GLU A 96 12.55 18.41 21.16
N THR A 97 11.60 17.98 21.99
CA THR A 97 11.07 18.81 23.10
C THR A 97 12.11 19.02 24.19
N SER A 98 12.88 17.99 24.57
CA SER A 98 13.98 18.12 25.54
C SER A 98 15.08 19.06 25.03
N LEU A 99 15.47 18.98 23.75
CA LEU A 99 16.46 19.87 23.16
C LEU A 99 15.96 21.33 23.05
N LYS A 100 14.69 21.53 22.67
CA LYS A 100 14.05 22.86 22.68
C LYS A 100 14.01 23.46 24.08
N ASN A 101 13.67 22.66 25.10
CA ASN A 101 13.60 23.12 26.48
C ASN A 101 14.98 23.47 27.06
N ILE A 102 16.02 22.71 26.73
CA ILE A 102 17.41 23.02 27.13
C ILE A 102 17.87 24.32 26.44
N ALA A 103 17.62 24.48 25.15
CA ALA A 103 17.97 25.70 24.41
C ALA A 103 17.22 26.95 24.92
N LEU A 104 15.97 26.79 25.39
CA LEU A 104 15.20 27.85 26.03
C LEU A 104 15.72 28.19 27.44
N ALA A 105 16.18 27.20 28.19
CA ALA A 105 16.76 27.40 29.52
C ALA A 105 18.10 28.16 29.43
N ASP A 106 18.96 27.82 28.47
CA ASP A 106 20.26 28.47 28.27
C ASP A 106 20.12 29.96 27.85
N ARG A 107 19.05 30.29 27.09
CA ARG A 107 18.70 31.68 26.76
C ARG A 107 18.17 32.51 27.93
N ARG A 108 17.69 31.89 29.01
CA ARG A 108 17.20 32.60 30.20
C ARG A 108 18.30 32.90 31.22
N LEU A 109 19.48 32.32 31.04
CA LEU A 109 20.65 32.49 31.91
C LEU A 109 21.67 33.50 31.38
N ARG A 110 21.41 34.11 30.21
CA ARG A 110 22.13 35.26 29.65
C ARG A 110 21.25 36.51 29.71
#